data_AF-Q0RYV5-F1
#
_entry.id   AF-Q0RYV5-F1
#
_cell.length_a   1.000
_cell.length_b   1.000
_cell.length_c   1.000
_cell.angle_alpha   90.00
_cell.angle_beta   90.00
_cell.angle_gamma   90.00
#
_symmetry.space_group_name_H-M   'P 1'
#
loop_
_entity.id
_entity.type
_entity.pdbx_description
1 polymer ?
#
loop_
_entity_poly.entity_id
_entity_poly.type
_entity_poly.pdbx_seq_one_letter_code
_entity_poly.pdbx_strand_id
1 'polypeptide(L)'
;MTETLDHMDQSKIDHQKLAQQLLAQAKAEGVELVGPNGLLNQLTANVLETALEAEMDEHLGYEKHHVTGRNRENSRNGRRTKTVLTEIGPVQIQVPRDTDASFDPQIVKKRQRRLTGVDEIILSLSAKGLTTGEIAAHFDDVYGASVSKETISKITDKVLTEMAEWSVRPLDPVYPVLFIDAIHVKIRDGQVANRPVYVAIGVTTAGEREILGLWAGDGGEGAKFWLAVLTEIRNRGVADVCIAVCDGLKGLPDAITTVWPLTVVQTCLIHLLRNTFRYASRQYWDEMSRDLRPIYTAVNEAAAKEQFTEFADKWGPRYPAIVRLWESAWSEFVPFLDYDPEIRRVICSTNAIESLNARYRRAVRARGHFPSEQAALKCLYLATRSLDPTGKGRARWVTRWKPALNAFAITFEGRITPTVI
;
A
#
# COMPACT_ATOMS: atom_id res chain seq x y z
N MET A 1 -42.11 39.26 -28.50
CA MET A 1 -42.86 38.00 -28.59
C MET A 1 -41.89 36.90 -28.26
N THR A 2 -41.91 36.50 -27.00
CA THR A 2 -40.98 35.56 -26.40
C THR A 2 -41.73 34.23 -26.34
N GLU A 3 -41.57 33.39 -27.36
CA GLU A 3 -42.08 32.02 -27.31
C GLU A 3 -41.03 31.14 -26.67
N THR A 4 -41.36 30.76 -25.45
CA THR A 4 -40.76 29.73 -24.61
C THR A 4 -40.56 28.43 -25.40
N LEU A 5 -39.29 28.03 -25.52
CA LEU A 5 -38.93 26.65 -25.82
C LEU A 5 -39.41 25.78 -24.65
N ASP A 6 -40.45 25.00 -24.88
CA ASP A 6 -40.87 23.95 -23.96
C ASP A 6 -39.69 23.01 -23.74
N HIS A 7 -39.29 22.91 -22.48
CA HIS A 7 -38.35 21.92 -21.99
C HIS A 7 -38.94 20.53 -22.28
N MET A 8 -38.34 19.79 -23.22
CA MET A 8 -38.60 18.36 -23.35
C MET A 8 -38.22 17.68 -22.02
N ASP A 9 -39.25 17.23 -21.30
CA ASP A 9 -39.11 16.48 -20.04
C ASP A 9 -38.38 15.16 -20.32
N GLN A 10 -37.12 15.10 -19.87
CA GLN A 10 -36.37 13.85 -19.82
C GLN A 10 -37.02 12.98 -18.74
N SER A 11 -37.79 11.98 -19.14
CA SER A 11 -38.42 11.00 -18.26
C SER A 11 -37.38 10.41 -17.30
N LYS A 12 -37.31 10.94 -16.08
CA LYS A 12 -36.52 10.33 -14.99
C LYS A 12 -37.16 8.98 -14.70
N ILE A 13 -36.39 7.91 -14.89
CA ILE A 13 -36.78 6.58 -14.41
C ILE A 13 -37.03 6.73 -12.91
N ASP A 14 -38.26 6.50 -12.47
CA ASP A 14 -38.59 6.43 -11.05
C ASP A 14 -38.01 5.12 -10.49
N HIS A 15 -36.75 5.20 -10.09
CA HIS A 15 -35.96 4.08 -9.59
C HIS A 15 -36.62 3.40 -8.37
N GLN A 16 -37.38 4.16 -7.56
CA GLN A 16 -38.04 3.64 -6.38
C GLN A 16 -39.24 2.78 -6.75
N LYS A 17 -40.06 3.24 -7.70
CA LYS A 17 -41.20 2.48 -8.21
C LYS A 17 -40.76 1.22 -8.98
N LEU A 18 -39.70 1.33 -9.79
CA LEU A 18 -39.14 0.19 -10.52
C LEU A 18 -38.58 -0.87 -9.56
N ALA A 19 -37.85 -0.46 -8.52
CA ALA A 19 -37.32 -1.37 -7.51
C ALA A 19 -38.44 -2.11 -6.75
N GLN A 20 -39.54 -1.41 -6.40
CA GLN A 20 -40.70 -2.02 -5.75
C GLN A 20 -41.38 -3.07 -6.64
N GLN A 21 -41.52 -2.79 -7.94
CA GLN A 21 -42.10 -3.74 -8.90
C GLN A 21 -41.25 -5.00 -9.04
N LEU A 22 -39.93 -4.84 -9.21
CA LEU A 22 -39.00 -5.96 -9.35
C LEU A 22 -38.94 -6.81 -8.08
N LEU A 23 -38.98 -6.20 -6.89
CA LEU A 23 -39.04 -6.93 -5.61
C LEU A 23 -40.36 -7.68 -5.42
N ALA A 24 -41.49 -7.10 -5.82
CA ALA A 24 -42.79 -7.74 -5.74
C ALA A 24 -42.85 -8.98 -6.65
N GLN A 25 -42.33 -8.85 -7.87
CA GLN A 25 -42.26 -9.96 -8.83
C GLN A 25 -41.32 -11.07 -8.36
N ALA A 26 -40.12 -10.72 -7.87
CA ALA A 26 -39.19 -11.72 -7.32
C ALA A 26 -39.78 -12.48 -6.13
N LYS A 27 -40.52 -11.80 -5.23
CA LYS A 27 -41.24 -12.47 -4.13
C LYS A 27 -42.34 -13.41 -4.62
N ALA A 28 -43.08 -13.02 -5.66
CA ALA A 28 -44.14 -13.84 -6.23
C ALA A 28 -43.58 -15.11 -6.92
N GLU A 29 -42.42 -15.01 -7.54
CA GLU A 29 -41.73 -16.10 -8.24
C GLU A 29 -40.81 -16.92 -7.32
N GLY A 30 -40.67 -16.54 -6.05
CA GLY A 30 -39.80 -17.22 -5.08
C GLY A 30 -38.30 -17.05 -5.36
N VAL A 31 -37.92 -15.99 -6.09
CA VAL A 31 -36.54 -15.71 -6.50
C VAL A 31 -35.84 -14.89 -5.41
N GLU A 32 -34.66 -15.34 -4.98
CA GLU A 32 -33.82 -14.58 -4.04
C GLU A 32 -33.30 -13.28 -4.66
N LEU A 33 -33.01 -12.27 -3.84
CA LEU A 33 -32.50 -10.99 -4.35
C LEU A 33 -31.09 -11.14 -4.94
N VAL A 34 -30.25 -11.94 -4.30
CA VAL A 34 -28.83 -12.21 -4.61
C VAL A 34 -28.61 -13.72 -4.71
N GLY A 35 -27.50 -14.13 -5.35
CA GLY A 35 -27.16 -15.55 -5.58
C GLY A 35 -27.20 -15.95 -7.05
N PRO A 36 -26.75 -17.17 -7.42
CA PRO A 36 -26.53 -17.59 -8.81
C PRO A 36 -27.74 -17.42 -9.75
N ASN A 37 -28.96 -17.54 -9.21
CA ASN A 37 -30.22 -17.36 -9.93
C ASN A 37 -31.05 -16.17 -9.39
N GLY A 38 -30.47 -15.33 -8.54
CA GLY A 38 -31.17 -14.22 -7.92
C GLY A 38 -31.51 -13.09 -8.90
N LEU A 39 -32.46 -12.24 -8.50
CA LEU A 39 -32.97 -11.13 -9.32
C LEU A 39 -31.85 -10.25 -9.89
N LEU A 40 -30.84 -9.90 -9.07
CA LEU A 40 -29.73 -9.05 -9.52
C LEU A 40 -28.84 -9.74 -10.56
N ASN A 41 -28.64 -11.06 -10.47
CA ASN A 41 -27.89 -11.83 -11.45
C ASN A 41 -28.62 -11.89 -12.79
N GLN A 42 -29.95 -12.07 -12.76
CA GLN A 42 -30.77 -12.07 -13.98
C GLN A 42 -30.80 -10.70 -14.66
N LEU A 43 -30.96 -9.62 -13.88
CA LEU A 43 -30.90 -8.25 -14.40
C LEU A 43 -29.53 -7.96 -15.04
N THR A 44 -28.46 -8.38 -14.39
CA THR A 44 -27.09 -8.21 -14.92
C THR A 44 -26.89 -9.03 -16.19
N ALA A 45 -27.39 -10.27 -16.26
CA ALA A 45 -27.38 -11.07 -17.48
C ALA A 45 -28.12 -10.35 -18.61
N ASN A 46 -29.33 -9.87 -18.36
CA ASN A 46 -30.15 -9.18 -19.35
C ASN A 46 -29.48 -7.91 -19.88
N VAL A 47 -28.86 -7.10 -19.01
CA VAL A 47 -28.12 -5.89 -19.43
C VAL A 47 -26.94 -6.27 -20.33
N LEU A 48 -26.13 -7.26 -19.93
CA LEU A 48 -24.98 -7.71 -20.71
C LEU A 48 -25.39 -8.31 -22.05
N GLU A 49 -26.42 -9.16 -22.07
CA GLU A 49 -26.96 -9.77 -23.29
C GLU A 49 -27.54 -8.72 -24.24
N THR A 50 -28.29 -7.75 -23.72
CA THR A 50 -28.86 -6.66 -24.53
C THR A 50 -27.75 -5.84 -25.18
N ALA A 51 -26.70 -5.53 -24.41
CA ALA A 51 -25.58 -4.76 -24.93
C ALA A 51 -24.76 -5.55 -25.98
N LEU A 52 -24.58 -6.86 -25.78
CA LEU A 52 -23.94 -7.73 -26.78
C LEU A 52 -24.78 -7.90 -28.05
N GLU A 53 -26.11 -7.92 -27.94
CA GLU A 53 -26.99 -7.95 -29.11
C GLU A 53 -26.90 -6.65 -29.91
N ALA A 54 -26.80 -5.50 -29.23
CA ALA A 54 -26.58 -4.20 -29.89
C ALA A 54 -25.21 -4.13 -30.59
N GLU A 55 -24.13 -4.61 -29.95
CA GLU A 55 -22.82 -4.73 -30.62
C GLU A 55 -22.89 -5.64 -31.86
N MET A 56 -23.69 -6.71 -31.82
CA MET A 56 -23.87 -7.60 -32.97
C MET A 56 -24.69 -6.96 -34.10
N ASP A 57 -25.71 -6.16 -33.76
CA ASP A 57 -26.48 -5.39 -34.75
C ASP A 57 -25.56 -4.39 -35.47
N GLU A 58 -24.68 -3.70 -34.74
CA GLU A 58 -23.68 -2.79 -35.29
C GLU A 58 -22.66 -3.52 -36.17
N HIS A 59 -22.09 -4.64 -35.68
CA HIS A 59 -21.11 -5.45 -36.41
C HIS A 59 -21.63 -5.96 -37.76
N LEU A 60 -22.88 -6.42 -37.80
CA LEU A 60 -23.51 -6.92 -39.01
C LEU A 60 -24.17 -5.83 -39.86
N GLY A 61 -24.41 -4.65 -39.27
CA GLY A 61 -25.10 -3.52 -39.90
C GLY A 61 -26.61 -3.73 -40.07
N TYR A 62 -27.21 -4.65 -39.32
CA TYR A 62 -28.65 -4.91 -39.38
C TYR A 62 -29.18 -5.62 -38.13
N GLU A 63 -30.46 -5.36 -37.82
CA GLU A 63 -31.15 -5.95 -36.67
C GLU A 63 -31.53 -7.42 -36.86
N LYS A 64 -31.71 -8.14 -35.75
CA LYS A 64 -32.19 -9.53 -35.78
C LYS A 64 -33.50 -9.66 -36.58
N HIS A 65 -33.51 -10.59 -37.55
CA HIS A 65 -34.61 -10.86 -38.48
C HIS A 65 -34.93 -9.74 -39.48
N HIS A 66 -34.13 -8.67 -39.55
CA HIS A 66 -34.33 -7.61 -40.52
C HIS A 66 -34.07 -8.10 -41.96
N VAL A 67 -34.87 -7.61 -42.91
CA VAL A 67 -34.83 -8.05 -44.32
C VAL A 67 -33.50 -7.78 -45.00
N THR A 68 -32.75 -6.76 -44.57
CA THR A 68 -31.42 -6.39 -45.10
C THR A 68 -30.32 -7.40 -44.78
N GLY A 69 -30.59 -8.32 -43.84
CA GLY A 69 -29.69 -9.41 -43.48
C GLY A 69 -29.86 -10.69 -44.31
N ARG A 70 -30.87 -10.76 -45.21
CA ARG A 70 -31.09 -11.93 -46.06
C ARG A 70 -30.03 -12.01 -47.17
N ASN A 71 -29.52 -13.21 -47.44
CA ASN A 71 -28.51 -13.50 -48.48
C ASN A 71 -27.19 -12.71 -48.34
N ARG A 72 -26.83 -12.29 -47.11
CA ARG A 72 -25.48 -11.79 -46.79
C ARG A 72 -24.51 -12.97 -46.64
N GLU A 73 -23.23 -12.73 -46.91
CA GLU A 73 -22.16 -13.73 -46.67
C GLU A 73 -22.03 -14.03 -45.17
N ASN A 74 -21.99 -12.99 -44.33
CA ASN A 74 -22.02 -13.14 -42.87
C ASN A 74 -23.43 -12.95 -42.31
N SER A 75 -23.84 -13.82 -41.39
CA SER A 75 -25.15 -13.73 -40.75
C SER A 75 -25.16 -14.21 -39.30
N ARG A 76 -26.21 -13.85 -38.54
CA ARG A 76 -26.39 -14.31 -37.16
C ARG A 76 -26.55 -15.84 -37.12
N ASN A 77 -25.74 -16.51 -36.31
CA ASN A 77 -25.69 -17.98 -36.16
C ASN A 77 -25.91 -18.44 -34.71
N GLY A 78 -27.03 -18.00 -34.14
CA GLY A 78 -27.46 -18.38 -32.79
C GLY A 78 -26.63 -17.72 -31.68
N ARG A 79 -26.62 -18.38 -30.51
CA ARG A 79 -25.95 -17.88 -29.28
C ARG A 79 -25.09 -18.98 -28.66
N ARG A 80 -24.14 -18.57 -27.82
CA ARG A 80 -23.33 -19.46 -26.98
C ARG A 80 -23.44 -19.06 -25.52
N THR A 81 -23.70 -20.04 -24.68
CA THR A 81 -23.65 -19.89 -23.22
C THR A 81 -22.22 -19.60 -22.74
N LYS A 82 -22.08 -18.58 -21.90
CA LYS A 82 -20.83 -18.17 -21.27
C LYS A 82 -21.13 -17.73 -19.84
N THR A 83 -20.51 -18.38 -18.86
CA THR A 83 -20.51 -17.86 -17.48
C THR A 83 -19.40 -16.84 -17.31
N VAL A 84 -19.76 -15.67 -16.80
CA VAL A 84 -18.87 -14.54 -16.52
C VAL A 84 -18.96 -14.21 -15.04
N LEU A 85 -17.82 -14.10 -14.37
CA LEU A 85 -17.77 -13.68 -12.98
C LEU A 85 -17.90 -12.15 -12.89
N THR A 86 -18.85 -11.69 -12.10
CA THR A 86 -19.15 -10.28 -11.83
C THR A 86 -19.02 -9.99 -10.33
N GLU A 87 -19.17 -8.72 -9.92
CA GLU A 87 -19.12 -8.33 -8.50
C GLU A 87 -20.27 -8.94 -7.68
N ILE A 88 -21.38 -9.32 -8.30
CA ILE A 88 -22.52 -9.96 -7.63
C ILE A 88 -22.48 -11.50 -7.72
N GLY A 89 -21.40 -12.06 -8.27
CA GLY A 89 -21.20 -13.49 -8.45
C GLY A 89 -21.19 -13.95 -9.92
N PRO A 90 -21.21 -15.27 -10.17
CA PRO A 90 -21.22 -15.83 -11.51
C PRO A 90 -22.56 -15.59 -12.20
N VAL A 91 -22.50 -14.94 -13.36
CA VAL A 91 -23.65 -14.67 -14.22
C VAL A 91 -23.51 -15.46 -15.51
N GLN A 92 -24.51 -16.28 -15.83
CA GLN A 92 -24.56 -16.99 -17.10
C GLN A 92 -25.21 -16.09 -18.15
N ILE A 93 -24.52 -15.86 -19.27
CA ILE A 93 -24.99 -15.03 -20.37
C ILE A 93 -25.00 -15.81 -21.69
N GLN A 94 -25.87 -15.41 -22.61
CA GLN A 94 -25.97 -15.88 -23.98
C GLN A 94 -25.31 -14.89 -24.94
N VAL A 95 -24.12 -15.24 -25.42
CA VAL A 95 -23.35 -14.37 -26.33
C VAL A 95 -23.78 -14.65 -27.78
N PRO A 96 -24.21 -13.65 -28.56
CA PRO A 96 -24.57 -13.83 -29.97
C PRO A 96 -23.35 -14.22 -30.81
N ARG A 97 -23.60 -14.91 -31.91
CA ARG A 97 -22.57 -15.39 -32.84
C ARG A 97 -22.94 -15.05 -34.28
N ASP A 98 -21.92 -14.88 -35.09
CA ASP A 98 -22.01 -14.76 -36.54
C ASP A 98 -21.49 -16.04 -37.23
N THR A 99 -21.82 -16.24 -38.51
CA THR A 99 -21.40 -17.41 -39.29
C THR A 99 -19.89 -17.44 -39.49
N ASP A 100 -19.28 -16.27 -39.69
CA ASP A 100 -17.87 -16.13 -40.02
C ASP A 100 -16.96 -16.10 -38.78
N ALA A 101 -17.56 -16.16 -37.58
CA ALA A 101 -16.88 -16.02 -36.29
C ALA A 101 -16.04 -14.73 -36.16
N SER A 102 -16.37 -13.72 -36.96
CA SER A 102 -15.66 -12.44 -37.07
C SER A 102 -16.05 -11.46 -35.96
N PHE A 103 -17.23 -11.61 -35.36
CA PHE A 103 -17.73 -10.72 -34.29
C PHE A 103 -16.78 -10.67 -33.09
N ASP A 104 -16.18 -9.53 -32.76
CA ASP A 104 -15.29 -9.35 -31.60
C ASP A 104 -15.88 -8.37 -30.56
N PRO A 105 -16.66 -8.88 -29.58
CA PRO A 105 -17.40 -8.04 -28.64
C PRO A 105 -16.47 -7.24 -27.72
N GLN A 106 -16.84 -6.00 -27.40
CA GLN A 106 -16.03 -5.11 -26.56
C GLN A 106 -16.45 -5.19 -25.09
N ILE A 107 -17.75 -5.27 -24.81
CA ILE A 107 -18.31 -5.35 -23.45
C ILE A 107 -17.91 -6.64 -22.74
N VAL A 108 -18.00 -7.78 -23.42
CA VAL A 108 -17.53 -9.08 -22.89
C VAL A 108 -16.66 -9.81 -23.91
N LYS A 109 -15.37 -9.46 -23.96
CA LYS A 109 -14.40 -9.95 -24.96
C LYS A 109 -14.39 -11.47 -25.13
N LYS A 110 -13.99 -11.92 -26.32
CA LYS A 110 -13.80 -13.36 -26.59
C LYS A 110 -12.92 -13.98 -25.50
N ARG A 111 -13.38 -15.12 -24.96
CA ARG A 111 -12.72 -15.88 -23.87
C ARG A 111 -12.62 -15.17 -22.50
N GLN A 112 -13.01 -13.91 -22.38
CA GLN A 112 -13.03 -13.20 -21.09
C GLN A 112 -14.09 -13.81 -20.16
N ARG A 113 -13.68 -14.47 -19.08
CA ARG A 113 -14.60 -15.10 -18.11
C ARG A 113 -14.88 -14.24 -16.88
N ARG A 114 -14.34 -13.02 -16.81
CA ARG A 114 -14.42 -12.13 -15.62
C ARG A 114 -14.52 -10.67 -16.04
N LEU A 115 -15.41 -9.92 -15.39
CA LEU A 115 -15.52 -8.46 -15.55
C LEU A 115 -14.60 -7.71 -14.58
N THR A 116 -14.37 -6.43 -14.86
CA THR A 116 -13.24 -5.63 -14.36
C THR A 116 -13.18 -5.32 -12.86
N GLY A 117 -14.21 -5.62 -12.04
CA GLY A 117 -14.18 -5.39 -10.59
C GLY A 117 -13.54 -6.51 -9.73
N VAL A 118 -13.51 -7.75 -10.25
CA VAL A 118 -13.02 -8.92 -9.49
C VAL A 118 -11.52 -8.84 -9.19
N ASP A 119 -10.75 -8.34 -10.15
CA ASP A 119 -9.31 -8.20 -10.01
C ASP A 119 -8.97 -7.21 -8.88
N GLU A 120 -9.72 -6.11 -8.75
CA GLU A 120 -9.52 -5.11 -7.69
C GLU A 120 -9.81 -5.68 -6.29
N ILE A 121 -10.86 -6.50 -6.16
CA ILE A 121 -11.17 -7.20 -4.90
C ILE A 121 -10.01 -8.14 -4.54
N ILE A 122 -9.50 -8.92 -5.50
CA ILE A 122 -8.36 -9.82 -5.28
C ILE A 122 -7.11 -9.05 -4.84
N LEU A 123 -6.82 -7.91 -5.47
CA LEU A 123 -5.71 -7.04 -5.09
C LEU A 123 -5.90 -6.47 -3.69
N SER A 124 -7.11 -6.01 -3.35
CA SER A 124 -7.45 -5.48 -2.03
C SER A 124 -7.29 -6.51 -0.93
N LEU A 125 -7.78 -7.74 -1.13
CA LEU A 125 -7.63 -8.84 -0.17
C LEU A 125 -6.17 -9.26 -0.02
N SER A 126 -5.43 -9.34 -1.13
CA SER A 126 -3.99 -9.62 -1.12
C SER A 126 -3.22 -8.56 -0.32
N ALA A 127 -3.55 -7.29 -0.52
CA ALA A 127 -2.96 -6.14 0.16
C ALA A 127 -3.28 -6.09 1.66
N LYS A 128 -4.46 -6.57 2.06
CA LYS A 128 -4.83 -6.78 3.48
C LYS A 128 -4.09 -7.94 4.13
N GLY A 129 -3.32 -8.70 3.35
CA GLY A 129 -2.41 -9.73 3.84
C GLY A 129 -2.94 -11.15 3.68
N LEU A 130 -4.12 -11.36 3.09
CA LEU A 130 -4.66 -12.71 2.86
C LEU A 130 -3.78 -13.50 1.87
N THR A 131 -3.66 -14.79 2.13
CA THR A 131 -3.00 -15.77 1.25
C THR A 131 -3.87 -16.07 0.03
N THR A 132 -3.27 -16.62 -1.03
CA THR A 132 -4.04 -17.03 -2.22
C THR A 132 -5.08 -18.11 -1.91
N GLY A 133 -4.86 -18.92 -0.87
CA GLY A 133 -5.84 -19.90 -0.39
C GLY A 133 -7.02 -19.25 0.31
N GLU A 134 -6.79 -18.31 1.22
CA GLU A 134 -7.87 -17.57 1.91
C GLU A 134 -8.68 -16.72 0.94
N ILE A 135 -8.04 -16.12 -0.07
CA ILE A 135 -8.75 -15.38 -1.12
C ILE A 135 -9.63 -16.35 -1.94
N ALA A 136 -9.10 -17.50 -2.35
CA ALA A 136 -9.89 -18.50 -3.07
C ALA A 136 -11.10 -18.96 -2.26
N ALA A 137 -10.94 -19.25 -0.97
CA ALA A 137 -12.03 -19.60 -0.07
C ALA A 137 -13.05 -18.46 0.08
N HIS A 138 -12.59 -17.22 0.24
CA HIS A 138 -13.48 -16.05 0.31
C HIS A 138 -14.34 -15.89 -0.96
N PHE A 139 -13.77 -16.17 -2.13
CA PHE A 139 -14.50 -16.13 -3.39
C PHE A 139 -15.54 -17.25 -3.51
N ASP A 140 -15.24 -18.44 -2.98
CA ASP A 140 -16.17 -19.56 -2.91
C ASP A 140 -17.32 -19.25 -1.94
N ASP A 141 -17.00 -18.82 -0.72
CA ASP A 141 -17.96 -18.58 0.37
C ASP A 141 -18.90 -17.40 0.10
N VAL A 142 -18.37 -16.28 -0.41
CA VAL A 142 -19.13 -15.01 -0.55
C VAL A 142 -19.76 -14.87 -1.92
N TYR A 143 -19.09 -15.34 -2.96
CA TYR A 143 -19.51 -15.13 -4.36
C TYR A 143 -19.92 -16.42 -5.06
N GLY A 144 -19.82 -17.59 -4.43
CA GLY A 144 -20.10 -18.89 -5.07
C GLY A 144 -19.18 -19.17 -6.25
N ALA A 145 -17.97 -18.59 -6.25
CA ALA A 145 -17.10 -18.52 -7.41
C ALA A 145 -15.77 -19.22 -7.15
N SER A 146 -15.47 -20.26 -7.93
CA SER A 146 -14.18 -20.92 -7.88
C SER A 146 -13.10 -20.09 -8.58
N VAL A 147 -12.17 -19.51 -7.81
CA VAL A 147 -10.98 -18.82 -8.32
C VAL A 147 -9.73 -19.60 -7.89
N SER A 148 -8.93 -20.08 -8.85
CA SER A 148 -7.73 -20.84 -8.53
C SER A 148 -6.61 -19.95 -7.95
N LYS A 149 -5.76 -20.54 -7.10
CA LYS A 149 -4.59 -19.87 -6.51
C LYS A 149 -3.64 -19.31 -7.57
N GLU A 150 -3.46 -20.04 -8.68
CA GLU A 150 -2.64 -19.59 -9.81
C GLU A 150 -3.24 -18.35 -10.48
N THR A 151 -4.56 -18.32 -10.62
CA THR A 151 -5.28 -17.18 -11.18
C THR A 151 -5.12 -15.94 -10.30
N ILE A 152 -5.20 -16.10 -8.98
CA ILE A 152 -4.94 -15.03 -8.01
C ILE A 152 -3.49 -14.53 -8.16
N SER A 153 -2.52 -15.43 -8.26
CA SER A 153 -1.12 -15.04 -8.49
C SER A 153 -0.97 -14.20 -9.75
N LYS A 154 -1.50 -14.67 -10.89
CA LYS A 154 -1.47 -13.95 -12.18
C LYS A 154 -2.11 -12.57 -12.10
N ILE A 155 -3.17 -12.39 -11.32
CA ILE A 155 -3.77 -11.08 -11.10
C ILE A 155 -2.84 -10.18 -10.29
N THR A 156 -2.29 -10.70 -9.19
CA THR A 156 -1.35 -9.93 -8.38
C THR A 156 -0.07 -9.58 -9.14
N ASP A 157 0.31 -10.36 -10.15
CA ASP A 157 1.48 -10.08 -10.99
C ASP A 157 1.28 -8.84 -11.87
N LYS A 158 0.04 -8.44 -12.16
CA LYS A 158 -0.24 -7.15 -12.84
C LYS A 158 0.28 -5.95 -12.05
N VAL A 159 0.40 -6.08 -10.74
CA VAL A 159 0.91 -5.04 -9.84
C VAL A 159 2.44 -4.92 -9.91
N LEU A 160 3.14 -5.87 -10.52
CA LEU A 160 4.60 -5.78 -10.68
C LEU A 160 5.00 -4.59 -11.57
N THR A 161 4.23 -4.31 -12.61
CA THR A 161 4.45 -3.11 -13.45
C THR A 161 4.22 -1.84 -12.65
N GLU A 162 3.11 -1.76 -11.91
CA GLU A 162 2.79 -0.64 -11.01
C GLU A 162 3.89 -0.42 -9.96
N MET A 163 4.41 -1.51 -9.39
CA MET A 163 5.52 -1.48 -8.43
C MET A 163 6.81 -0.95 -9.06
N ALA A 164 7.13 -1.37 -10.28
CA ALA A 164 8.32 -0.92 -11.00
C ALA A 164 8.25 0.58 -11.34
N GLU A 165 7.09 1.05 -11.80
CA GLU A 165 6.82 2.48 -12.03
C GLU A 165 6.92 3.26 -10.72
N TRP A 166 6.32 2.72 -9.65
CA TRP A 166 6.37 3.33 -8.31
C TRP A 166 7.78 3.43 -7.74
N SER A 167 8.66 2.45 -8.00
CA SER A 167 10.04 2.46 -7.51
C SER A 167 10.92 3.49 -8.20
N VAL A 168 10.59 3.92 -9.41
CA VAL A 168 11.37 4.93 -10.15
C VAL A 168 10.67 6.30 -10.22
N ARG A 169 9.53 6.46 -9.53
CA ARG A 169 8.76 7.70 -9.58
C ARG A 169 9.58 8.91 -9.07
N PRO A 170 9.32 10.12 -9.58
CA PRO A 170 9.89 11.35 -9.05
C PRO A 170 9.56 11.55 -7.56
N LEU A 171 10.50 12.10 -6.81
CA LEU A 171 10.39 12.44 -5.39
C LEU A 171 10.54 13.95 -5.17
N ASP A 172 10.07 14.44 -4.03
CA ASP A 172 10.20 15.85 -3.67
C ASP A 172 11.68 16.22 -3.48
N PRO A 173 12.09 17.47 -3.77
CA PRO A 173 13.50 17.85 -3.74
C PRO A 173 14.11 17.90 -2.34
N VAL A 174 13.29 18.14 -1.31
CA VAL A 174 13.78 18.30 0.07
C VAL A 174 12.89 17.50 1.03
N TYR A 175 13.54 16.67 1.86
CA TYR A 175 12.90 15.96 2.97
C TYR A 175 13.56 16.38 4.30
N PRO A 176 12.86 17.11 5.20
CA PRO A 176 13.37 17.43 6.52
C PRO A 176 13.90 16.24 7.31
N VAL A 177 13.24 15.08 7.19
CA VAL A 177 13.66 13.84 7.85
C VAL A 177 13.54 12.66 6.89
N LEU A 178 14.58 11.83 6.85
CA LEU A 178 14.59 10.52 6.22
C LEU A 178 14.78 9.45 7.28
N PHE A 179 13.90 8.45 7.33
CA PHE A 179 14.07 7.26 8.16
C PHE A 179 14.42 6.06 7.29
N ILE A 180 15.39 5.26 7.74
CA ILE A 180 15.72 3.98 7.12
C ILE A 180 15.58 2.89 8.18
N ASP A 181 14.73 1.91 7.91
CA ASP A 181 14.51 0.77 8.79
C ASP A 181 14.48 -0.54 7.99
N ALA A 182 14.63 -1.66 8.68
CA ALA A 182 14.67 -2.99 8.08
C ALA A 182 13.58 -3.91 8.66
N ILE A 183 12.92 -4.65 7.78
CA ILE A 183 12.10 -5.81 8.16
C ILE A 183 12.76 -7.08 7.66
N HIS A 184 12.94 -8.06 8.56
CA HIS A 184 13.45 -9.37 8.19
C HIS A 184 12.32 -10.24 7.65
N VAL A 185 12.50 -10.75 6.44
CA VAL A 185 11.53 -11.58 5.72
C VAL A 185 12.18 -12.91 5.36
N LYS A 186 11.44 -14.02 5.52
CA LYS A 186 11.91 -15.34 5.09
C LYS A 186 11.76 -15.47 3.58
N ILE A 187 12.88 -15.48 2.85
CA ILE A 187 12.92 -15.55 1.39
C ILE A 187 13.69 -16.80 0.98
N ARG A 188 13.18 -17.53 -0.01
CA ARG A 188 13.85 -18.66 -0.63
C ARG A 188 14.76 -18.17 -1.75
N ASP A 189 16.02 -18.54 -1.66
CA ASP A 189 17.02 -18.36 -2.72
C ASP A 189 18.02 -19.51 -2.60
N GLY A 190 17.68 -20.63 -3.25
CA GLY A 190 18.21 -21.96 -2.93
C GLY A 190 17.65 -22.48 -1.60
N GLN A 191 18.03 -21.86 -0.48
CA GLN A 191 17.55 -22.16 0.87
C GLN A 191 16.66 -21.04 1.41
N VAL A 192 15.80 -21.36 2.38
CA VAL A 192 14.97 -20.35 3.07
C VAL A 192 15.81 -19.69 4.16
N ALA A 193 16.06 -18.39 4.03
CA ALA A 193 16.80 -17.60 5.01
C ALA A 193 16.05 -16.31 5.36
N ASN A 194 16.35 -15.75 6.53
CA ASN A 194 15.91 -14.40 6.87
C ASN A 194 16.76 -13.40 6.08
N ARG A 195 16.11 -12.57 5.26
CA ARG A 195 16.75 -11.47 4.52
C ARG A 195 16.15 -10.13 4.97
N PRO A 196 16.97 -9.09 5.16
CA PRO A 196 16.46 -7.77 5.44
C PRO A 196 15.82 -7.19 4.17
N VAL A 197 14.66 -6.55 4.33
CA VAL A 197 14.11 -5.62 3.35
C VAL A 197 14.11 -4.24 3.98
N TYR A 198 14.85 -3.32 3.37
CA TYR A 198 14.95 -1.95 3.82
C TYR A 198 13.82 -1.11 3.27
N VAL A 199 13.39 -0.17 4.10
CA VAL A 199 12.30 0.75 3.83
C VAL A 199 12.82 2.14 4.11
N ALA A 200 12.80 3.01 3.10
CA ALA A 200 13.08 4.44 3.28
C ALA A 200 11.76 5.20 3.39
N ILE A 201 11.64 6.05 4.41
CA ILE A 201 10.45 6.84 4.69
C ILE A 201 10.87 8.30 4.86
N GLY A 202 10.41 9.19 3.98
CA GLY A 202 10.62 10.62 4.09
C GLY A 202 9.48 11.31 4.85
N VAL A 203 9.80 12.39 5.55
CA VAL A 203 8.84 13.40 6.01
C VAL A 203 8.96 14.57 5.06
N THR A 204 7.89 14.94 4.37
CA THR A 204 7.88 16.06 3.41
C THR A 204 7.88 17.40 4.13
N THR A 205 8.19 18.49 3.43
CA THR A 205 8.07 19.86 3.96
C THR A 205 6.63 20.26 4.29
N ALA A 206 5.63 19.53 3.79
CA ALA A 206 4.23 19.65 4.15
C ALA A 206 3.84 18.86 5.42
N GLY A 207 4.76 18.07 5.99
CA GLY A 207 4.51 17.26 7.18
C GLY A 207 3.77 15.97 6.87
N GLU A 208 3.93 15.44 5.66
CA GLU A 208 3.37 14.16 5.23
C GLU A 208 4.45 13.08 5.28
N ARG A 209 4.06 11.87 5.64
CA ARG A 209 4.87 10.67 5.45
C ARG A 209 4.91 10.31 3.96
N GLU A 210 6.05 9.94 3.43
CA GLU A 210 6.13 9.30 2.11
C GLU A 210 7.06 8.09 2.17
N ILE A 211 6.62 6.93 1.65
CA ILE A 211 7.49 5.75 1.55
C ILE A 211 8.26 5.87 0.24
N LEU A 212 9.57 6.13 0.32
CA LEU A 212 10.39 6.43 -0.84
C LEU A 212 10.70 5.17 -1.66
N GLY A 213 10.89 4.02 -1.00
CA GLY A 213 11.17 2.76 -1.68
C GLY A 213 11.31 1.56 -0.74
N LEU A 214 11.49 0.39 -1.36
CA LEU A 214 11.72 -0.89 -0.72
C LEU A 214 12.90 -1.58 -1.43
N TRP A 215 13.90 -2.02 -0.67
CA TRP A 215 15.08 -2.70 -1.23
C TRP A 215 15.38 -3.97 -0.46
N ALA A 216 15.47 -5.10 -1.15
CA ALA A 216 15.92 -6.33 -0.55
C ALA A 216 17.44 -6.29 -0.36
N GLY A 217 17.90 -6.61 0.84
CA GLY A 217 19.30 -6.84 1.15
C GLY A 217 19.66 -8.31 1.05
N ASP A 218 20.91 -8.58 0.71
CA ASP A 218 21.51 -9.91 0.65
C ASP A 218 22.00 -10.43 2.01
N GLY A 219 21.99 -9.58 3.05
CA GLY A 219 22.48 -9.88 4.40
C GLY A 219 23.98 -9.60 4.61
N GLY A 220 24.66 -9.04 3.60
CA GLY A 220 26.06 -8.61 3.63
C GLY A 220 26.18 -7.11 3.35
N GLU A 221 25.59 -6.29 4.23
CA GLU A 221 25.49 -4.83 4.11
C GLU A 221 26.86 -4.14 3.99
N GLY A 222 27.31 -3.90 2.76
CA GLY A 222 28.49 -3.08 2.47
C GLY A 222 28.10 -1.65 2.11
N ALA A 223 29.02 -0.70 2.32
CA ALA A 223 28.84 0.71 1.94
C ALA A 223 28.39 0.91 0.48
N LYS A 224 28.75 -0.01 -0.43
CA LYS A 224 28.32 0.00 -1.85
C LYS A 224 26.81 -0.14 -2.02
N PHE A 225 26.16 -1.01 -1.24
CA PHE A 225 24.71 -1.21 -1.31
C PHE A 225 23.99 0.08 -0.91
N TRP A 226 24.37 0.67 0.22
CA TRP A 226 23.79 1.91 0.70
C TRP A 226 24.03 3.07 -0.26
N LEU A 227 25.24 3.19 -0.81
CA LEU A 227 25.53 4.22 -1.80
C LEU A 227 24.63 4.07 -3.04
N ALA A 228 24.37 2.86 -3.51
CA ALA A 228 23.46 2.63 -4.63
C ALA A 228 22.02 3.03 -4.30
N VAL A 229 21.49 2.60 -3.15
CA VAL A 229 20.12 2.96 -2.69
C VAL A 229 19.95 4.47 -2.57
N LEU A 230 20.88 5.14 -1.90
CA LEU A 230 20.80 6.58 -1.67
C LEU A 230 21.01 7.39 -2.97
N THR A 231 21.88 6.93 -3.86
CA THR A 231 22.06 7.53 -5.19
C THR A 231 20.79 7.37 -6.04
N GLU A 232 20.10 6.24 -5.97
CA GLU A 232 18.80 6.05 -6.62
C GLU A 232 17.76 7.06 -6.11
N ILE A 233 17.65 7.22 -4.79
CA ILE A 233 16.75 8.21 -4.17
C ILE A 233 17.08 9.63 -4.65
N ARG A 234 18.37 9.99 -4.69
CA ARG A 234 18.84 11.28 -5.23
C ARG A 234 18.49 11.46 -6.70
N ASN A 235 18.72 10.44 -7.53
CA ASN A 235 18.42 10.48 -8.97
C ASN A 235 16.93 10.62 -9.26
N ARG A 236 16.07 10.18 -8.34
CA ARG A 236 14.62 10.38 -8.42
C ARG A 236 14.16 11.79 -8.04
N GLY A 237 15.07 12.66 -7.60
CA GLY A 237 14.81 14.09 -7.40
C GLY A 237 15.18 14.64 -6.04
N VAL A 238 15.54 13.79 -5.06
CA VAL A 238 15.88 14.24 -3.70
C VAL A 238 17.23 14.97 -3.71
N ALA A 239 17.17 16.29 -3.73
CA ALA A 239 18.33 17.16 -3.71
C ALA A 239 18.94 17.29 -2.31
N ASP A 240 18.10 17.30 -1.27
CA ASP A 240 18.58 17.49 0.11
C ASP A 240 17.77 16.74 1.17
N VAL A 241 18.47 16.31 2.22
CA VAL A 241 17.94 15.68 3.43
C VAL A 241 18.55 16.37 4.64
N CYS A 242 17.73 16.91 5.56
CA CYS A 242 18.28 17.61 6.73
C CYS A 242 18.78 16.63 7.79
N ILE A 243 17.93 15.67 8.18
CA ILE A 243 18.24 14.63 9.17
C ILE A 243 17.98 13.26 8.55
N ALA A 244 18.96 12.36 8.62
CA ALA A 244 18.77 10.94 8.32
C ALA A 244 18.82 10.12 9.62
N VAL A 245 17.71 9.47 9.95
CA VAL A 245 17.54 8.65 11.15
C VAL A 245 17.68 7.17 10.78
N CYS A 246 18.70 6.51 11.33
CA CYS A 246 18.99 5.10 11.04
C CYS A 246 19.43 4.32 12.29
N ASP A 247 19.33 2.99 12.23
CA ASP A 247 19.69 2.07 13.31
C ASP A 247 21.09 1.48 13.13
N GLY A 248 22.15 2.22 13.47
CA GLY A 248 23.53 1.70 13.59
C GLY A 248 24.06 0.88 12.41
N LEU A 249 23.48 1.01 11.21
CA LEU A 249 23.78 0.15 10.06
C LEU A 249 25.18 0.48 9.52
N LYS A 250 26.02 -0.55 9.37
CA LYS A 250 27.42 -0.36 8.97
C LYS A 250 27.50 0.26 7.57
N GLY A 251 28.33 1.30 7.44
CA GLY A 251 28.57 1.99 6.17
C GLY A 251 27.41 2.85 5.65
N LEU A 252 26.24 2.85 6.31
CA LEU A 252 25.14 3.74 5.96
C LEU A 252 25.44 5.21 6.29
N PRO A 253 25.99 5.58 7.46
CA PRO A 253 26.36 6.97 7.76
C PRO A 253 27.31 7.57 6.70
N ASP A 254 28.34 6.82 6.31
CA ASP A 254 29.32 7.26 5.30
C ASP A 254 28.68 7.42 3.91
N ALA A 255 27.75 6.51 3.55
CA ALA A 255 27.02 6.61 2.29
C ALA A 255 26.08 7.82 2.29
N ILE A 256 25.41 8.12 3.41
CA ILE A 256 24.56 9.31 3.56
C ILE A 256 25.38 10.59 3.34
N THR A 257 26.49 10.74 4.03
CA THR A 257 27.34 11.94 3.92
C THR A 257 28.03 12.03 2.56
N THR A 258 28.24 10.92 1.87
CA THR A 258 28.71 10.91 0.47
C THR A 258 27.64 11.44 -0.50
N VAL A 259 26.38 11.01 -0.35
CA VAL A 259 25.28 11.42 -1.25
C VAL A 259 24.79 12.84 -0.96
N TRP A 260 24.64 13.18 0.33
CA TRP A 260 24.16 14.46 0.83
C TRP A 260 25.09 14.96 1.97
N PRO A 261 26.17 15.68 1.65
CA PRO A 261 27.22 16.08 2.61
C PRO A 261 26.76 16.93 3.80
N LEU A 262 25.63 17.62 3.67
CA LEU A 262 25.07 18.45 4.74
C LEU A 262 24.08 17.70 5.64
N THR A 263 23.75 16.44 5.33
CA THR A 263 22.81 15.65 6.15
C THR A 263 23.41 15.35 7.50
N VAL A 264 22.64 15.62 8.57
CA VAL A 264 22.99 15.15 9.91
C VAL A 264 22.49 13.72 10.08
N VAL A 265 23.41 12.79 10.35
CA VAL A 265 23.06 11.40 10.63
C VAL A 265 22.75 11.27 12.12
N GLN A 266 21.55 10.81 12.43
CA GLN A 266 21.06 10.63 13.79
C GLN A 266 20.78 9.15 14.06
N THR A 267 21.35 8.59 15.13
CA THR A 267 20.99 7.26 15.60
C THR A 267 19.55 7.27 16.10
N CYS A 268 18.77 6.26 15.69
CA CYS A 268 17.36 6.19 16.03
C CYS A 268 17.15 5.89 17.53
N LEU A 269 16.69 6.90 18.28
CA LEU A 269 16.32 6.75 19.70
C LEU A 269 15.30 5.63 19.94
N ILE A 270 14.37 5.42 18.99
CA ILE A 270 13.36 4.36 19.12
C ILE A 270 14.00 2.97 19.08
N HIS A 271 15.01 2.75 18.25
CA HIS A 271 15.74 1.48 18.25
C HIS A 271 16.55 1.30 19.54
N LEU A 272 17.17 2.36 20.07
CA LEU A 272 17.86 2.33 21.38
C LEU A 272 16.90 1.97 22.53
N LEU A 273 15.72 2.61 22.57
CA LEU A 273 14.66 2.29 23.54
C LEU A 273 14.16 0.85 23.38
N ARG A 274 13.92 0.39 22.14
CA ARG A 274 13.49 -0.99 21.90
C ARG A 274 14.55 -2.01 22.31
N ASN A 275 15.82 -1.74 22.05
CA ASN A 275 16.93 -2.59 22.46
C ASN A 275 17.06 -2.66 23.98
N THR A 276 16.76 -1.56 24.69
CA THR A 276 16.66 -1.53 26.16
C THR A 276 15.66 -2.57 26.68
N PHE A 277 14.43 -2.59 26.13
CA PHE A 277 13.39 -3.51 26.57
C PHE A 277 13.63 -4.99 26.21
N ARG A 278 14.60 -5.30 25.33
CA ARG A 278 14.99 -6.70 25.06
C ARG A 278 15.66 -7.38 26.25
N TYR A 279 16.33 -6.59 27.10
CA TYR A 279 17.01 -7.09 28.31
C TYR A 279 16.12 -7.04 29.56
N ALA A 280 15.07 -6.23 29.54
CA ALA A 280 14.17 -6.03 30.67
C ALA A 280 13.00 -7.02 30.68
N SER A 281 12.63 -7.51 31.87
CA SER A 281 11.41 -8.30 32.04
C SER A 281 10.17 -7.43 31.84
N ARG A 282 9.14 -7.98 31.19
CA ARG A 282 7.90 -7.27 30.83
C ARG A 282 7.19 -6.61 32.01
N GLN A 283 7.32 -7.15 33.21
CA GLN A 283 6.73 -6.58 34.43
C GLN A 283 7.30 -5.19 34.80
N TYR A 284 8.52 -4.85 34.36
CA TYR A 284 9.16 -3.56 34.65
C TYR A 284 9.03 -2.55 33.52
N TRP A 285 8.42 -2.92 32.39
CA TRP A 285 8.42 -2.06 31.20
C TRP A 285 7.77 -0.70 31.47
N ASP A 286 6.67 -0.66 32.22
CA ASP A 286 5.96 0.60 32.50
C ASP A 286 6.78 1.52 33.42
N GLU A 287 7.41 0.97 34.46
CA GLU A 287 8.26 1.72 35.38
C GLU A 287 9.53 2.21 34.69
N MET A 288 10.24 1.30 34.00
CA MET A 288 11.45 1.63 33.25
C MET A 288 11.18 2.64 32.13
N SER A 289 10.01 2.60 31.47
CA SER A 289 9.62 3.62 30.48
C SER A 289 9.49 5.01 31.09
N ARG A 290 8.98 5.11 32.33
CA ARG A 290 8.88 6.39 33.05
C ARG A 290 10.26 6.90 33.41
N ASP A 291 11.16 6.02 33.85
CA ASP A 291 12.52 6.38 34.26
C ASP A 291 13.43 6.71 33.05
N LEU A 292 13.20 6.10 31.89
CA LEU A 292 13.94 6.42 30.65
C LEU A 292 13.54 7.76 30.05
N ARG A 293 12.29 8.20 30.28
CA ARG A 293 11.74 9.40 29.63
C ARG A 293 12.54 10.67 29.95
N PRO A 294 12.86 10.98 31.22
CA PRO A 294 13.67 12.14 31.57
C PRO A 294 15.00 12.25 30.81
N ILE A 295 15.65 11.12 30.50
CA ILE A 295 16.95 11.08 29.81
C ILE A 295 16.86 11.75 28.45
N TYR A 296 15.91 11.33 27.60
CA TYR A 296 15.77 11.88 26.24
C TYR A 296 14.87 13.11 26.15
N THR A 297 14.17 13.48 27.22
CA THR A 297 13.45 14.77 27.30
C THR A 297 14.24 15.87 28.00
N ALA A 298 15.48 15.59 28.42
CA ALA A 298 16.35 16.54 29.08
C ALA A 298 16.67 17.76 28.20
N VAL A 299 16.91 18.90 28.84
CA VAL A 299 17.18 20.17 28.15
C VAL A 299 18.56 20.21 27.48
N ASN A 300 19.53 19.44 27.99
CA ASN A 300 20.89 19.34 27.48
C ASN A 300 21.55 18.03 27.94
N GLU A 301 22.78 17.76 27.45
CA GLU A 301 23.53 16.56 27.80
C GLU A 301 23.78 16.40 29.31
N ALA A 302 24.13 17.49 30.01
CA ALA A 302 24.45 17.41 31.44
C ALA A 302 23.25 16.92 32.26
N ALA A 303 22.06 17.48 32.00
CA ALA A 303 20.82 17.03 32.63
C ALA A 303 20.46 15.60 32.22
N ALA A 304 20.65 15.22 30.95
CA ALA A 304 20.42 13.85 30.50
C ALA A 304 21.32 12.85 31.22
N LYS A 305 22.59 13.22 31.44
CA LYS A 305 23.59 12.40 32.11
C LYS A 305 23.26 12.18 33.58
N GLU A 306 22.79 13.21 34.27
CA GLU A 306 22.29 13.09 35.65
C GLU A 306 21.10 12.12 35.72
N GLN A 307 20.11 12.27 34.84
CA GLN A 307 18.97 11.35 34.75
C GLN A 307 19.40 9.92 34.39
N PHE A 308 20.43 9.77 33.54
CA PHE A 308 20.98 8.46 33.22
C PHE A 308 21.72 7.83 34.40
N THR A 309 22.41 8.61 35.23
CA THR A 309 23.03 8.12 36.47
C THR A 309 21.96 7.59 37.43
N GLU A 310 20.87 8.34 37.67
CA GLU A 310 19.76 7.87 38.50
C GLU A 310 19.13 6.58 37.95
N PHE A 311 18.95 6.51 36.62
CA PHE A 311 18.48 5.30 35.95
C PHE A 311 19.44 4.12 36.15
N ALA A 312 20.75 4.35 36.02
CA ALA A 312 21.78 3.33 36.16
C ALA A 312 21.90 2.83 37.61
N ASP A 313 21.76 3.70 38.61
CA ASP A 313 21.77 3.31 40.02
C ASP A 313 20.57 2.41 40.36
N LYS A 314 19.39 2.76 39.83
CA LYS A 314 18.16 2.00 40.05
C LYS A 314 18.15 0.66 39.32
N TRP A 315 18.45 0.66 38.02
CA TRP A 315 18.27 -0.51 37.15
C TRP A 315 19.55 -1.30 36.91
N GLY A 316 20.73 -0.69 37.06
CA GLY A 316 22.04 -1.30 36.83
C GLY A 316 22.32 -2.57 37.64
N PRO A 317 21.97 -2.65 38.94
CA PRO A 317 22.17 -3.88 39.72
C PRO A 317 21.45 -5.10 39.14
N ARG A 318 20.29 -4.89 38.51
CA ARG A 318 19.48 -5.95 37.93
C ARG A 318 19.71 -6.17 36.44
N TYR A 319 19.90 -5.08 35.70
CA TYR A 319 20.01 -5.05 34.25
C TYR A 319 21.28 -4.32 33.80
N PRO A 320 22.48 -4.79 34.17
CA PRO A 320 23.73 -4.09 33.86
C PRO A 320 24.01 -4.00 32.36
N ALA A 321 23.43 -4.90 31.55
CA ALA A 321 23.53 -4.84 30.09
C ALA A 321 22.80 -3.62 29.49
N ILE A 322 21.74 -3.11 30.14
CA ILE A 322 21.04 -1.90 29.69
C ILE A 322 21.91 -0.67 29.90
N VAL A 323 22.58 -0.56 31.05
CA VAL A 323 23.49 0.56 31.33
C VAL A 323 24.61 0.59 30.30
N ARG A 324 25.27 -0.55 30.07
CA ARG A 324 26.32 -0.66 29.04
C ARG A 324 25.83 -0.31 27.63
N LEU A 325 24.60 -0.70 27.28
CA LEU A 325 24.00 -0.35 25.98
C LEU A 325 23.94 1.18 25.81
N TRP A 326 23.40 1.88 26.80
CA TRP A 326 23.29 3.35 26.75
C TRP A 326 24.64 4.06 26.82
N GLU A 327 25.57 3.59 27.65
CA GLU A 327 26.94 4.12 27.70
C GLU A 327 27.62 4.02 26.34
N SER A 328 27.49 2.86 25.67
CA SER A 328 28.09 2.63 24.36
C SER A 328 27.45 3.48 23.25
N ALA A 329 26.16 3.78 23.37
CA ALA A 329 25.42 4.59 22.41
C ALA A 329 25.44 6.09 22.75
N TRP A 330 26.05 6.50 23.86
CA TRP A 330 25.88 7.86 24.42
C TRP A 330 26.31 8.94 23.43
N SER A 331 27.50 8.81 22.81
CA SER A 331 28.02 9.77 21.84
C SER A 331 27.15 9.92 20.60
N GLU A 332 26.44 8.85 20.22
CA GLU A 332 25.50 8.87 19.08
C GLU A 332 24.12 9.39 19.48
N PHE A 333 23.77 9.29 20.77
CA PHE A 333 22.53 9.81 21.33
C PHE A 333 22.60 11.31 21.59
N VAL A 334 23.71 11.84 22.12
CA VAL A 334 23.82 13.25 22.53
C VAL A 334 23.39 14.26 21.46
N PRO A 335 23.74 14.12 20.16
CA PRO A 335 23.29 15.05 19.11
C PRO A 335 21.77 15.22 19.03
N PHE A 336 20.99 14.21 19.45
CA PHE A 336 19.53 14.30 19.52
C PHE A 336 19.07 15.42 20.48
N LEU A 337 19.83 15.68 21.54
CA LEU A 337 19.53 16.69 22.56
C LEU A 337 19.86 18.11 22.10
N ASP A 338 20.52 18.31 20.96
CA ASP A 338 20.79 19.65 20.42
C ASP A 338 19.61 20.19 19.61
N TYR A 339 18.71 19.32 19.15
CA TYR A 339 17.55 19.74 18.38
C TYR A 339 16.50 20.45 19.23
N ASP A 340 15.71 21.32 18.60
CA ASP A 340 14.51 21.90 19.22
C ASP A 340 13.51 20.78 19.62
N PRO A 341 12.79 20.92 20.76
CA PRO A 341 11.79 19.92 21.18
C PRO A 341 10.76 19.54 20.13
N GLU A 342 10.37 20.44 19.22
CA GLU A 342 9.46 20.14 18.13
C GLU A 342 10.10 19.21 17.08
N ILE A 343 11.40 19.37 16.77
CA ILE A 343 12.15 18.43 15.93
C ILE A 343 12.29 17.08 16.63
N ARG A 344 12.65 17.08 17.93
CA ARG A 344 12.78 15.84 18.73
C ARG A 344 11.50 15.01 18.67
N ARG A 345 10.33 15.63 18.85
CA ARG A 345 9.02 14.95 18.75
C ARG A 345 8.79 14.30 17.39
N VAL A 346 9.26 14.92 16.30
CA VAL A 346 9.13 14.38 14.94
C VAL A 346 10.00 13.14 14.77
N ILE A 347 11.28 13.22 15.16
CA ILE A 347 12.25 12.13 14.97
C ILE A 347 12.14 11.01 16.02
N CYS A 348 11.55 11.30 17.20
CA CYS A 348 11.22 10.31 18.22
C CYS A 348 9.77 9.78 18.14
N SER A 349 9.04 10.08 17.07
CA SER A 349 7.69 9.55 16.86
C SER A 349 7.74 8.07 16.47
N THR A 350 7.35 7.18 17.37
CA THR A 350 7.26 5.74 17.09
C THR A 350 6.14 5.39 16.11
N ASN A 351 5.04 6.14 16.15
CA ASN A 351 3.76 5.71 15.60
C ASN A 351 3.80 5.41 14.10
N ALA A 352 4.50 6.22 13.31
CA ALA A 352 4.42 6.13 11.87
C ALA A 352 5.26 4.98 11.29
N ILE A 353 6.46 4.74 11.84
CA ILE A 353 7.34 3.63 11.46
C ILE A 353 6.80 2.32 12.04
N GLU A 354 6.38 2.32 13.31
CA GLU A 354 5.85 1.13 13.96
C GLU A 354 4.53 0.67 13.34
N SER A 355 3.62 1.59 13.01
CA SER A 355 2.38 1.26 12.29
C SER A 355 2.67 0.61 10.93
N LEU A 356 3.65 1.14 10.19
CA LEU A 356 4.05 0.56 8.91
C LEU A 356 4.65 -0.84 9.10
N ASN A 357 5.63 -0.97 9.98
CA ASN A 357 6.27 -2.23 10.29
C ASN A 357 5.30 -3.29 10.82
N ALA A 358 4.30 -2.89 11.63
CA ALA A 358 3.26 -3.80 12.12
C ALA A 358 2.42 -4.35 10.96
N ARG A 359 2.06 -3.50 9.98
CA ARG A 359 1.34 -3.94 8.77
C ARG A 359 2.19 -4.88 7.92
N TYR A 360 3.46 -4.55 7.68
CA TYR A 360 4.39 -5.44 6.96
C TYR A 360 4.55 -6.79 7.67
N ARG A 361 4.77 -6.79 8.99
CA ARG A 361 4.87 -8.03 9.78
C ARG A 361 3.58 -8.86 9.70
N ARG A 362 2.40 -8.24 9.72
CA ARG A 362 1.13 -8.96 9.54
C ARG A 362 1.06 -9.63 8.17
N ALA A 363 1.35 -8.89 7.09
CA ALA A 363 1.31 -9.41 5.73
C ALA A 363 2.33 -10.54 5.47
N VAL A 364 3.53 -10.41 6.04
CA VAL A 364 4.61 -11.41 5.95
C VAL A 364 4.31 -12.65 6.78
N ARG A 365 3.84 -12.51 8.03
CA ARG A 365 3.56 -13.64 8.94
C ARG A 365 2.50 -14.58 8.38
N ALA A 366 1.45 -14.05 7.76
CA ALA A 366 0.38 -14.85 7.16
C ALA A 366 0.90 -15.80 6.06
N ARG A 367 2.00 -15.44 5.38
CA ARG A 367 2.57 -16.23 4.27
C ARG A 367 3.68 -17.19 4.69
N GLY A 368 4.28 -17.01 5.86
CA GLY A 368 5.33 -17.86 6.41
C GLY A 368 6.72 -17.66 5.75
N HIS A 369 6.84 -17.95 4.44
CA HIS A 369 8.03 -17.68 3.64
C HIS A 369 7.65 -17.33 2.19
N PHE A 370 8.56 -16.67 1.48
CA PHE A 370 8.38 -16.28 0.09
C PHE A 370 9.22 -17.12 -0.86
N PRO A 371 8.70 -17.49 -2.05
CA PRO A 371 9.42 -18.30 -3.02
C PRO A 371 10.54 -17.54 -3.75
N SER A 372 10.52 -16.20 -3.73
CA SER A 372 11.52 -15.34 -4.34
C SER A 372 11.51 -13.96 -3.69
N GLU A 373 12.57 -13.19 -3.95
CA GLU A 373 12.67 -11.79 -3.53
C GLU A 373 11.53 -10.92 -4.11
N GLN A 374 11.25 -11.07 -5.41
CA GLN A 374 10.18 -10.34 -6.08
C GLN A 374 8.81 -10.61 -5.43
N ALA A 375 8.54 -11.83 -4.98
CA ALA A 375 7.30 -12.16 -4.28
C ALA A 375 7.21 -11.47 -2.91
N ALA A 376 8.33 -11.35 -2.19
CA ALA A 376 8.41 -10.62 -0.93
C ALA A 376 8.18 -9.11 -1.14
N LEU A 377 8.88 -8.51 -2.10
CA LEU A 377 8.73 -7.10 -2.46
C LEU A 377 7.30 -6.79 -2.92
N LYS A 378 6.71 -7.63 -3.78
CA LYS A 378 5.30 -7.50 -4.21
C LYS A 378 4.34 -7.47 -3.01
N CYS A 379 4.54 -8.34 -2.02
CA CYS A 379 3.72 -8.37 -0.82
C CYS A 379 3.85 -7.09 0.02
N LEU A 380 5.08 -6.61 0.23
CA LEU A 380 5.34 -5.38 0.99
C LEU A 380 4.84 -4.14 0.25
N TYR A 381 4.98 -4.12 -1.07
CA TYR A 381 4.43 -3.07 -1.93
C TYR A 381 2.89 -3.05 -1.88
N LEU A 382 2.22 -4.19 -1.96
CA LEU A 382 0.76 -4.25 -1.81
C LEU A 382 0.31 -3.75 -0.42
N ALA A 383 1.04 -4.10 0.64
CA ALA A 383 0.78 -3.54 1.97
C ALA A 383 1.02 -2.01 2.02
N THR A 384 1.99 -1.50 1.27
CA THR A 384 2.24 -0.05 1.07
C THR A 384 1.07 0.62 0.37
N ARG A 385 0.66 0.09 -0.78
CA ARG A 385 -0.48 0.53 -1.58
C ARG A 385 -1.80 0.53 -0.81
N SER A 386 -1.95 -0.38 0.16
CA SER A 386 -3.15 -0.42 1.02
C SER A 386 -3.29 0.79 1.96
N LEU A 387 -2.21 1.53 2.22
CA LEU A 387 -2.22 2.72 3.07
C LEU A 387 -2.80 3.93 2.36
N ASP A 388 -2.55 4.02 1.07
CA ASP A 388 -2.88 5.15 0.22
C ASP A 388 -3.03 4.63 -1.22
N PRO A 389 -4.23 4.74 -1.83
CA PRO A 389 -4.49 4.24 -3.17
C PRO A 389 -3.66 4.94 -4.26
N THR A 390 -3.06 6.11 -3.98
CA THR A 390 -2.09 6.75 -4.89
C THR A 390 -0.70 6.09 -4.87
N GLY A 391 -0.48 5.12 -3.99
CA GLY A 391 0.78 4.42 -3.81
C GLY A 391 1.85 5.23 -3.07
N LYS A 392 1.70 6.56 -2.94
CA LYS A 392 2.70 7.43 -2.27
C LYS A 392 2.80 7.15 -0.77
N GLY A 393 1.75 6.58 -0.17
CA GLY A 393 1.70 6.36 1.27
C GLY A 393 1.60 7.69 2.03
N ARG A 394 1.09 8.75 1.37
CA ARG A 394 0.97 10.10 1.91
C ARG A 394 -0.12 10.14 2.96
N ALA A 395 0.33 10.23 4.19
CA ALA A 395 -0.51 10.43 5.36
C ALA A 395 0.13 11.50 6.22
N ARG A 396 -0.67 12.29 6.94
CA ARG A 396 -0.13 13.30 7.86
C ARG A 396 0.81 12.62 8.86
N TRP A 397 2.04 13.11 8.96
CA TRP A 397 3.06 12.63 9.90
C TRP A 397 2.77 13.12 11.31
N VAL A 398 2.43 14.40 11.47
CA VAL A 398 2.03 15.02 12.75
C VAL A 398 0.85 15.97 12.54
N THR A 399 -0.10 15.97 13.47
CA THR A 399 -1.26 16.88 13.44
C THR A 399 -0.86 18.36 13.54
N ARG A 400 0.24 18.67 14.22
CA ARG A 400 0.76 20.03 14.42
C ARG A 400 2.13 20.20 13.73
N TRP A 401 2.14 20.23 12.40
CA TRP A 401 3.39 20.33 11.64
C TRP A 401 4.05 21.71 11.68
N LYS A 402 3.26 22.81 11.68
CA LYS A 402 3.81 24.18 11.57
C LYS A 402 4.88 24.54 12.62
N PRO A 403 4.73 24.21 13.92
CA PRO A 403 5.80 24.44 14.90
C PRO A 403 7.11 23.71 14.56
N ALA A 404 7.01 22.43 14.19
CA ALA A 404 8.17 21.65 13.76
C ALA A 404 8.80 22.22 12.49
N LEU A 405 7.99 22.62 11.51
CA LEU A 405 8.50 23.24 10.27
C LEU A 405 9.29 24.52 10.55
N ASN A 406 8.82 25.37 11.46
CA ASN A 406 9.56 26.57 11.86
C ASN A 406 10.88 26.21 12.57
N ALA A 407 10.85 25.25 13.49
CA ALA A 407 12.08 24.78 14.14
C ALA A 407 13.08 24.24 13.13
N PHE A 408 12.64 23.40 12.19
CA PHE A 408 13.46 22.90 11.09
C PHE A 408 14.01 24.04 10.21
N ALA A 409 13.19 25.04 9.86
CA ALA A 409 13.63 26.18 9.04
C ALA A 409 14.70 27.04 9.73
N ILE A 410 14.67 27.14 11.06
CA ILE A 410 15.69 27.84 11.85
C ILE A 410 16.96 26.98 11.97
N THR A 411 16.83 25.70 12.33
CA THR A 411 17.97 24.80 12.52
C THR A 411 18.72 24.51 11.22
N PHE A 412 18.00 24.45 10.10
CA PHE A 412 18.54 24.17 8.76
C PHE A 412 18.29 25.35 7.82
N GLU A 413 18.70 26.54 8.24
CA GLU A 413 18.51 27.80 7.50
C GLU A 413 18.97 27.67 6.03
N GLY A 414 18.14 28.16 5.11
CA GLY A 414 18.40 28.15 3.68
C GLY A 414 18.25 26.79 2.98
N ARG A 415 17.98 25.69 3.72
CA ARG A 415 17.82 24.35 3.15
C ARG A 415 16.36 23.93 2.95
N ILE A 416 15.45 24.52 3.73
CA ILE A 416 14.03 24.18 3.70
C ILE A 416 13.25 25.34 3.09
N THR A 417 12.89 25.19 1.82
CA THR A 417 11.87 26.02 1.19
C THR A 417 10.58 25.22 1.17
N PRO A 418 9.52 25.63 1.88
CA PRO A 418 8.21 25.01 1.73
C PRO A 418 7.81 25.18 0.26
N THR A 419 7.75 24.08 -0.48
CA THR A 419 7.26 24.13 -1.85
C THR A 419 5.82 24.63 -1.79
N VAL A 420 5.54 25.79 -2.37
CA VAL A 420 4.17 26.24 -2.60
C VAL A 420 3.60 25.26 -3.62
N ILE A 421 2.67 24.40 -3.19
CA ILE A 421 1.86 23.59 -4.12
C ILE A 421 0.89 24.53 -4.83
#